data_AF-A0A1G7QCF1-F1
#
_entry.id   AF-A0A1G7QCF1-F1
#
_cell.length_a   1.000
_cell.length_b   1.000
_cell.length_c   1.000
_cell.angle_alpha   90.00
_cell.angle_beta   90.00
_cell.angle_gamma   90.00
#
_symmetry.space_group_name_H-M   'P 1'
#
loop_
_entity.id
_entity.type
_entity.pdbx_description
1 polymer ?
#
loop_
_entity_poly.entity_id
_entity_poly.type
_entity_poly.pdbx_seq_one_letter_code
_entity_poly.pdbx_strand_id
1 'polypeptide(L)' 'MFCGRSVLIAVGINEDGYREVLGLMIGDSESGKLLRILFMDLDK' A
#
# COMPACT_ATOMS: atom_id res chain seq x y z
N MET A 1 -4.52 21.67 11.72
CA MET A 1 -4.79 20.69 10.65
C MET A 1 -3.46 20.01 10.36
N PHE A 2 -3.27 18.77 10.83
CA PHE A 2 -2.01 18.03 10.69
C PHE A 2 -2.09 17.21 9.40
N CYS A 3 -1.47 17.69 8.34
CA CYS A 3 -1.33 16.98 7.06
C CYS A 3 -0.21 15.94 7.23
N GLY A 4 -0.58 14.74 7.70
CA GLY A 4 0.37 13.65 7.95
C GLY A 4 0.64 12.91 6.65
N ARG A 5 1.90 12.86 6.20
CA ARG A 5 2.30 12.00 5.07
C ARG A 5 2.40 10.56 5.53
N SER A 6 1.70 9.65 4.86
CA SER A 6 1.76 8.23 5.12
C SER A 6 2.27 7.46 3.89
N VAL A 7 2.85 6.30 4.17
CA VAL A 7 3.37 5.38 3.17
C VAL A 7 2.75 4.02 3.41
N LEU A 8 2.16 3.43 2.37
CA LEU A 8 1.67 2.06 2.35
C LEU A 8 2.59 1.19 1.51
N ILE A 9 2.93 0.03 2.05
CA ILE A 9 3.76 -0.98 1.38
C ILE A 9 2.91 -2.24 1.22
N ALA A 10 2.68 -2.67 -0.02
CA ALA A 10 2.06 -3.95 -0.32
C ALA A 10 3.14 -5.04 -0.28
N VAL A 11 2.92 -6.08 0.53
CA VAL A 11 3.84 -7.21 0.70
C VAL A 11 3.09 -8.50 0.38
N GLY A 12 3.69 -9.34 -0.46
CA GLY A 12 3.21 -10.67 -0.82
C GLY A 12 4.14 -11.77 -0.33
N ILE A 13 3.66 -13.01 -0.44
CA ILE A 13 4.47 -14.22 -0.29
C ILE A 13 4.47 -14.92 -1.64
N ASN A 14 5.66 -15.19 -2.19
CA ASN A 14 5.78 -15.94 -3.43
C ASN A 14 5.54 -17.45 -3.20
N GLU A 15 5.48 -18.23 -4.28
CA GLU A 15 5.22 -19.68 -4.22
C GLU A 15 6.31 -20.46 -3.43
N ASP A 16 7.52 -19.91 -3.35
CA ASP A 16 8.65 -20.45 -2.61
C ASP A 16 8.67 -20.05 -1.11
N GLY A 17 7.68 -19.28 -0.65
CA GLY A 17 7.54 -18.88 0.76
C GLY A 17 8.33 -17.64 1.17
N TYR A 18 8.91 -16.90 0.23
CA TYR A 18 9.64 -15.66 0.48
C TYR A 18 8.72 -14.43 0.41
N ARG A 19 9.03 -13.44 1.26
CA ARG A 19 8.34 -12.15 1.28
C ARG A 19 8.87 -11.25 0.18
N GLU A 20 7.99 -10.67 -0.61
CA GLU A 20 8.34 -9.70 -1.64
C GLU A 20 7.47 -8.45 -1.56
N VAL A 21 8.03 -7.31 -1.98
CA VAL A 21 7.30 -6.04 -2.05
C VAL A 21 6.62 -5.98 -3.41
N LEU A 22 5.29 -5.95 -3.40
CA LEU A 22 4.46 -5.92 -4.61
C LEU A 22 4.16 -4.49 -5.08
N GLY A 23 4.21 -3.51 -4.16
CA GLY A 23 3.91 -2.12 -4.51
C GLY A 23 4.10 -1.14 -3.35
N LEU A 24 4.18 0.15 -3.69
CA LEU A 24 4.40 1.26 -2.77
C LEU A 24 3.46 2.41 -3.12
N MET A 25 2.72 2.93 -2.13
CA MET A 25 1.91 4.13 -2.29
C MET A 25 2.27 5.17 -1.23
N ILE A 26 2.53 6.40 -1.68
CA ILE A 26 2.81 7.56 -0.82
C ILE A 26 1.64 8.52 -0.96
N GLY A 27 1.05 8.96 0.15
CA GLY A 27 -0.03 9.92 0.11
C GLY A 27 -0.39 10.46 1.48
N ASP A 28 -1.47 11.24 1.54
CA ASP A 28 -1.87 11.90 2.77
C ASP A 28 -2.76 11.00 3.63
N SER A 29 -2.49 10.96 4.94
CA SER A 29 -3.05 10.00 5.88
C SER A 29 -4.50 10.30 6.28
N GLU A 30 -5.02 11.47 5.93
CA GLU A 30 -6.34 11.96 6.38
C GLU A 30 -7.53 11.38 5.58
N SER A 31 -7.29 10.58 4.55
CA SER A 31 -8.36 9.95 3.79
C SER A 31 -8.10 8.45 3.69
N GLY A 32 -9.00 7.62 4.24
CA GLY A 32 -9.01 6.15 4.09
C GLY A 32 -9.05 5.64 2.64
N LYS A 33 -8.86 6.54 1.67
CA LYS A 33 -8.57 6.32 0.26
C LYS A 33 -7.24 5.61 0.04
N LEU A 34 -6.22 5.84 0.89
CA LEU A 34 -4.88 5.27 0.67
C LEU A 34 -4.93 3.73 0.61
N LEU A 35 -5.63 3.09 1.55
CA LEU A 35 -5.80 1.62 1.59
C LEU A 35 -6.65 1.11 0.43
N ARG A 36 -7.67 1.88 0.02
CA ARG A 36 -8.57 1.50 -1.06
C ARG A 36 -7.89 1.53 -2.42
N ILE A 37 -7.03 2.51 -2.66
CA ILE A 37 -6.30 2.65 -3.93
C ILE A 37 -5.24 1.56 -4.06
N LEU A 38 -4.48 1.26 -2.99
CA LEU A 38 -3.50 0.18 -3.00
C LEU A 38 -4.15 -1.19 -3.30
N PHE A 39 -5.31 -1.48 -2.69
CA PHE A 39 -6.01 -2.75 -2.92
C PHE A 39 -6.58 -2.88 -4.33
N MET A 40 -7.01 -1.77 -4.94
CA MET A 40 -7.49 -1.75 -6.33
C MET A 40 -6.35 -1.83 -7.36
N ASP A 41 -5.14 -1.37 -7.02
CA ASP A 41 -3.96 -1.44 -7.88
C ASP A 41 -3.30 -2.84 -7.86
N LEU A 42 -3.42 -3.56 -6.73
CA LEU A 42 -2.87 -4.90 -6.55
C LEU A 42 -3.67 -6.00 -7.28
N ASP A 43 -4.95 -5.77 -7.59
CA ASP A 43 -5.87 -6.72 -8.26
C ASP A 43 -5.82 -6.57 -9.81
N LYS A 44 -4.63 -6.41 -10.40
CA LYS A 44 -4.46 -6.28 -11.87
C LYS A 44 -3.80 -7.48 -12.52
#